data_AF-A0A0K6HQV6-F1
#
_entry.id   AF-A0A0K6HQV6-F1
#
_cell.length_a   1.000
_cell.length_b   1.000
_cell.length_c   1.000
_cell.angle_alpha   90.00
_cell.angle_beta   90.00
_cell.angle_gamma   90.00
#
_symmetry.space_group_name_H-M   'P 1'
#
loop_
_entity.id
_entity.type
_entity.pdbx_description
1 polymer ?
#
loop_
_entity_poly.entity_id
_entity_poly.type
_entity_poly.pdbx_seq_one_letter_code
_entity_poly.pdbx_strand_id
1 'polypeptide(L)'
;MLTLFVSWLVQTSIMPLFVGGVTGALAPVVWGSGCRATLARRLLLAGGAAWLLHLALVGSGLLREGSIWDYAAVMLAGTLASAAACRAERKIAQ
;
A
#
# COMPACT_ATOMS: atom_id res chain seq x y z
N MET A 1 -13.21 -25.58 1.75
CA MET A 1 -11.90 -25.05 1.32
C MET A 1 -12.00 -23.61 0.83
N LEU A 2 -12.79 -23.33 -0.23
CA LEU A 2 -12.96 -21.97 -0.76
C LEU A 2 -13.39 -20.92 0.29
N THR A 3 -14.36 -21.24 1.15
CA THR A 3 -14.86 -20.31 2.19
C THR A 3 -13.78 -19.94 3.21
N LEU A 4 -12.95 -20.91 3.61
CA LEU A 4 -11.82 -20.69 4.51
C LEU A 4 -10.74 -19.84 3.85
N PHE A 5 -10.46 -20.11 2.57
CA PHE A 5 -9.53 -19.32 1.77
C PHE A 5 -9.99 -17.86 1.62
N VAL A 6 -11.26 -17.64 1.29
CA VAL A 6 -11.84 -16.29 1.17
C VAL A 6 -11.82 -15.57 2.52
N SER A 7 -12.17 -16.26 3.61
CA SER A 7 -12.13 -15.65 4.94
C SER A 7 -10.70 -15.26 5.36
N TRP A 8 -9.73 -16.12 5.10
CA TRP A 8 -8.31 -15.83 5.34
C TRP A 8 -7.84 -14.65 4.49
N LEU A 9 -8.17 -14.67 3.19
CA LEU A 9 -7.80 -13.60 2.26
C LEU A 9 -8.39 -12.26 2.70
N VAL A 10 -9.65 -12.21 3.13
CA VAL A 10 -10.27 -10.98 3.62
C VAL A 10 -9.55 -10.48 4.87
N GLN A 11 -9.30 -11.35 5.87
CA GLN A 11 -8.66 -10.95 7.12
C GLN A 11 -7.22 -10.44 6.90
N THR A 12 -6.42 -11.16 6.11
CA THR A 12 -5.03 -10.81 5.84
C THR A 12 -4.91 -9.51 5.03
N SER A 13 -5.92 -9.19 4.21
CA SER A 13 -5.94 -7.98 3.38
C SER A 13 -6.21 -6.70 4.15
N ILE A 14 -6.86 -6.75 5.31
CA ILE A 14 -7.28 -5.55 6.05
C ILE A 14 -6.08 -4.69 6.44
N MET A 15 -5.07 -5.30 7.07
CA MET A 15 -3.89 -4.59 7.57
C MET A 15 -3.10 -3.89 6.45
N PRO A 16 -2.67 -4.55 5.36
CA PRO A 16 -1.88 -3.89 4.32
C PRO A 16 -2.69 -2.82 3.55
N LEU A 17 -3.99 -3.04 3.33
CA LEU A 17 -4.85 -2.03 2.70
C LEU A 17 -5.03 -0.80 3.61
N PHE A 18 -5.22 -1.01 4.91
CA PHE A 18 -5.36 0.08 5.86
C PHE A 18 -4.05 0.87 6.02
N VAL A 19 -2.94 0.17 6.29
CA VAL A 19 -1.62 0.80 6.47
C VAL A 19 -1.16 1.49 5.19
N GLY A 20 -1.23 0.81 4.04
CA GLY A 20 -0.88 1.39 2.74
C GLY A 20 -1.79 2.55 2.38
N GLY A 21 -3.10 2.43 2.62
CA GLY A 21 -4.08 3.49 2.40
C GLY A 21 -3.82 4.73 3.25
N VAL A 22 -3.64 4.56 4.57
CA VAL A 22 -3.30 5.66 5.48
C VAL A 22 -2.00 6.35 5.05
N THR A 23 -1.00 5.57 4.65
CA THR A 23 0.27 6.10 4.12
C THR A 23 0.03 6.98 2.88
N GLY A 24 -0.82 6.53 1.95
CA GLY A 24 -1.22 7.30 0.77
C GLY A 24 -2.08 8.54 1.08
N ALA A 25 -2.90 8.48 2.12
CA ALA A 25 -3.70 9.63 2.57
C ALA A 25 -2.85 10.71 3.24
N LEU A 26 -1.80 10.31 3.97
CA LEU A 26 -0.85 11.21 4.64
C LEU A 26 0.24 11.76 3.71
N ALA A 27 0.31 11.24 2.48
CA ALA A 27 1.18 11.72 1.41
C ALA A 27 1.27 13.26 1.23
N PRO A 28 0.16 14.03 1.18
CA PRO A 28 0.24 15.48 1.00
C PRO A 28 0.82 16.20 2.21
N VAL A 29 0.68 15.64 3.42
CA VAL A 29 1.24 16.23 4.64
C VAL A 29 2.75 16.13 4.63
N VAL A 30 3.28 14.98 4.20
CA VAL A 30 4.73 14.71 4.17
C VAL A 30 5.42 15.32 2.95
N TRP A 31 4.79 15.29 1.76
CA TRP A 31 5.39 15.74 0.50
C TRP A 31 4.91 17.11 0.01
N GLY A 32 3.98 17.75 0.74
CA GLY A 32 3.48 19.10 0.48
C GLY A 32 2.58 19.25 -0.75
N SER A 33 2.45 20.50 -1.20
CA SER A 33 1.58 20.93 -2.32
C SER A 33 1.94 20.35 -3.70
N GLY A 34 3.10 19.69 -3.80
CA GLY A 34 3.58 19.07 -5.05
C GLY A 34 2.93 17.72 -5.38
N CYS A 35 1.87 17.33 -4.69
CA CYS A 35 1.13 16.11 -4.99
C CYS A 35 -0.29 16.49 -5.43
N ARG A 36 -0.59 16.35 -6.73
CA ARG A 36 -1.90 16.68 -7.32
C ARG A 36 -2.83 15.47 -7.50
N ALA A 37 -2.33 14.25 -7.26
CA ALA A 37 -3.15 13.05 -7.37
C ALA A 37 -4.37 13.15 -6.42
N THR A 38 -5.55 12.74 -6.87
CA THR A 38 -6.74 12.69 -6.02
C THR A 38 -6.52 11.77 -4.82
N LEU A 39 -7.18 12.06 -3.70
CA LEU A 39 -7.09 11.23 -2.49
C LEU A 39 -7.40 9.75 -2.79
N ALA A 40 -8.46 9.50 -3.56
CA ALA A 40 -8.87 8.16 -3.98
C ALA A 40 -7.75 7.43 -4.75
N ARG A 41 -7.08 8.11 -5.69
CA ARG A 41 -5.99 7.51 -6.47
C ARG A 41 -4.78 7.17 -5.59
N ARG A 42 -4.45 8.01 -4.60
CA ARG A 42 -3.36 7.73 -3.65
C ARG A 42 -3.68 6.55 -2.76
N LEU A 43 -4.90 6.51 -2.22
CA LEU A 43 -5.39 5.39 -1.41
C LEU A 43 -5.29 4.08 -2.19
N LEU A 44 -5.81 4.07 -3.42
CA LEU A 44 -5.81 2.87 -4.26
C LEU A 44 -4.40 2.44 -4.66
N LEU A 45 -3.53 3.37 -5.06
CA LEU A 45 -2.15 3.03 -5.46
C LEU A 45 -1.31 2.57 -4.27
N ALA A 46 -1.37 3.27 -3.15
CA ALA A 46 -0.56 2.96 -1.97
C ALA A 46 -1.08 1.71 -1.26
N GLY A 47 -2.39 1.62 -1.03
CA GLY A 47 -3.04 0.44 -0.46
C GLY A 47 -2.89 -0.78 -1.37
N GLY A 48 -3.10 -0.61 -2.68
CA GLY A 48 -2.93 -1.68 -3.66
C GLY A 48 -1.50 -2.20 -3.75
N ALA A 49 -0.50 -1.30 -3.79
CA ALA A 49 0.90 -1.71 -3.81
C ALA A 49 1.33 -2.45 -2.53
N ALA A 50 0.91 -1.93 -1.37
CA ALA A 50 1.13 -2.57 -0.07
C ALA A 50 0.49 -3.96 -0.01
N TRP A 51 -0.75 -4.10 -0.47
CA TRP A 51 -1.49 -5.35 -0.49
C TRP A 51 -0.87 -6.38 -1.43
N LEU A 52 -0.50 -5.98 -2.66
CA LEU A 52 0.15 -6.88 -3.62
C LEU A 52 1.50 -7.37 -3.10
N LEU A 53 2.30 -6.49 -2.50
CA LEU A 53 3.60 -6.89 -1.93
C LEU A 53 3.42 -7.87 -0.76
N HIS A 54 2.47 -7.60 0.13
CA HIS A 54 2.13 -8.49 1.23
C HIS A 54 1.73 -9.88 0.72
N LEU A 55 0.80 -9.94 -0.25
CA LEU A 55 0.38 -11.20 -0.86
C LEU A 55 1.55 -11.95 -1.53
N ALA A 56 2.46 -11.24 -2.18
CA ALA A 56 3.64 -11.85 -2.78
C ALA A 56 4.58 -12.44 -1.73
N LEU A 57 4.83 -11.73 -0.63
CA LEU A 57 5.78 -12.15 0.42
C LEU A 57 5.22 -13.26 1.31
N VAL A 58 3.97 -13.13 1.76
CA VAL A 58 3.32 -14.14 2.61
C VAL A 58 2.88 -15.33 1.77
N GLY A 59 2.33 -15.10 0.57
CA GLY A 59 1.87 -16.16 -0.33
C GLY A 59 3.00 -17.03 -0.90
N SER A 60 4.21 -16.49 -1.02
CA SER A 60 5.41 -17.28 -1.39
C SER A 60 6.10 -17.96 -0.20
N GLY A 61 5.67 -17.67 1.04
CA GLY A 61 6.30 -18.20 2.25
C GLY A 61 7.62 -17.52 2.62
N LEU A 62 8.01 -16.44 1.94
CA LEU A 62 9.21 -15.66 2.24
C LEU A 62 9.12 -14.97 3.60
N LEU A 63 7.94 -14.48 3.95
CA LEU A 63 7.67 -13.86 5.26
C LEU A 63 6.50 -14.53 5.97
N ARG A 64 6.57 -14.53 7.30
CA ARG A 64 5.45 -14.91 8.15
C ARG A 64 4.50 -13.73 8.29
N GLU A 65 3.21 -13.99 8.11
CA GLU A 65 2.13 -13.03 8.38
C GLU A 65 2.26 -12.47 9.81
N GLY A 66 2.21 -11.14 9.93
CA GLY A 66 2.37 -10.45 11.22
C GLY A 66 3.81 -10.31 11.71
N SER A 67 4.81 -10.71 10.92
CA SER A 67 6.21 -10.41 11.23
C SER A 67 6.51 -8.91 11.09
N ILE A 68 7.51 -8.42 11.84
CA ILE A 68 7.95 -7.02 11.74
C ILE A 68 8.44 -6.67 10.32
N TRP A 69 9.01 -7.64 9.61
CA TRP A 69 9.48 -7.48 8.25
C TRP A 69 8.35 -7.31 7.25
N ASP A 70 7.22 -7.98 7.46
CA ASP A 70 6.01 -7.81 6.65
C ASP A 70 5.43 -6.40 6.82
N TYR A 71 5.33 -5.94 8.08
CA TYR A 71 4.95 -4.56 8.39
C TYR A 71 5.87 -3.52 7.73
N ALA A 72 7.19 -3.72 7.82
CA ALA A 72 8.17 -2.84 7.21
C ALA A 72 8.03 -2.82 5.68
N ALA A 73 7.83 -3.98 5.05
CA ALA A 73 7.61 -4.11 3.61
C ALA A 73 6.33 -3.38 3.17
N VAL A 74 5.23 -3.57 3.88
CA VAL A 74 3.95 -2.88 3.63
C VAL A 74 4.09 -1.36 3.72
N MET A 75 4.73 -0.86 4.78
CA MET A 75 5.00 0.57 4.95
C MET A 75 5.91 1.12 3.85
N LEU A 76 6.95 0.38 3.48
CA LEU A 76 7.90 0.76 2.43
C LEU A 76 7.21 0.78 1.05
N ALA A 77 6.38 -0.21 0.74
CA ALA A 77 5.58 -0.22 -0.48
C ALA A 77 4.59 0.94 -0.54
N GLY A 78 3.85 1.19 0.55
CA GLY A 78 2.91 2.30 0.64
C GLY A 78 3.59 3.65 0.46
N THR A 79 4.74 3.87 1.10
CA THR A 79 5.50 5.11 0.98
C THR A 79 6.07 5.31 -0.42
N LEU A 80 6.68 4.28 -1.03
CA LEU A 80 7.21 4.35 -2.39
C LEU A 80 6.12 4.60 -3.42
N ALA A 81 5.00 3.87 -3.34
CA ALA A 81 3.87 4.05 -4.25
C ALA A 81 3.27 5.46 -4.14
N SER A 82 3.17 5.99 -2.92
CA SER A 82 2.66 7.34 -2.71
C SER A 82 3.64 8.41 -3.21
N ALA A 83 4.94 8.23 -3.00
CA ALA A 83 5.97 9.10 -3.56
C ALA A 83 5.97 9.08 -5.10
N ALA A 84 5.81 7.89 -5.70
CA ALA A 84 5.71 7.72 -7.15
C ALA A 84 4.45 8.41 -7.71
N ALA A 85 3.29 8.23 -7.06
CA ALA A 85 2.05 8.91 -7.44
C ALA A 85 2.19 10.43 -7.38
N CYS A 86 2.84 10.97 -6.35
CA CYS A 86 3.08 12.40 -6.23
C CYS A 86 4.06 12.94 -7.28
N ARG A 87 5.11 12.19 -7.63
CA ARG A 87 6.10 12.58 -8.65
C ARG A 87 5.55 12.48 -10.07
N ALA A 88 4.73 11.48 -10.36
CA ALA A 88 4.12 11.28 -11.69
C ALA A 88 3.28 12.50 -12.10
N GLU A 89 2.49 13.04 -11.17
CA GLU A 89 1.66 14.21 -11.41
C GLU A 89 2.47 15.51 -11.59
N ARG A 90 3.68 15.61 -11.01
CA ARG A 90 4.57 16.74 -11.32
C ARG A 90 5.06 16.72 -12.76
N LYS A 91 5.40 15.54 -13.28
CA LYS A 91 5.88 15.40 -14.67
C LYS A 91 4.81 15.72 -15.71
N ILE A 92 3.53 15.53 -15.39
CA ILE A 92 2.41 15.83 -16.29
C ILE A 92 2.09 17.35 -16.30
N ALA A 93 2.43 18.06 -15.21
CA ALA A 93 2.14 19.49 -15.06
C ALA A 93 3.28 20.42 -15.54
N GLN A 94 4.41 19.87 -16.01
CA GLN A 94 5.51 20.59 -16.65
C GLN A 94 5.44 20.43 -18.17
#